data_AF-A0A1V3RTA7-F1
#
_entry.id   AF-A0A1V3RTA7-F1
#
_cell.length_a   1.000
_cell.length_b   1.000
_cell.length_c   1.000
_cell.angle_alpha   90.00
_cell.angle_beta   90.00
_cell.angle_gamma   90.00
#
_symmetry.space_group_name_H-M   'P 1'
#
loop_
_entity.id
_entity.type
_entity.pdbx_description
1 polymer ?
#
loop_
_entity_poly.entity_id
_entity_poly.type
_entity_poly.pdbx_seq_one_letter_code
_entity_poly.pdbx_strand_id
1 'polypeptide(L)' 'MKPSALVLSLCAFMATAAMAQHSDQEIKEDVARHRAMAAAHEAAAKCMEAGKGEKVCMAELQTACKGLAIGKYCGMKHSH' A
#
# COMPACT_ATOMS: atom_id res chain seq x y z
N MET A 1 -49.89 16.59 -3.46
CA MET A 1 -48.82 15.89 -2.71
C MET A 1 -47.49 16.51 -3.14
N LYS A 2 -46.72 17.04 -2.19
CA LYS A 2 -45.62 18.01 -2.44
C LYS A 2 -44.39 17.32 -3.07
N PRO A 3 -43.81 17.85 -4.17
CA PRO A 3 -42.68 17.24 -4.88
C PRO A 3 -41.39 17.15 -4.04
N SER A 4 -41.29 17.91 -2.94
CA SER A 4 -40.15 17.84 -2.01
C SER A 4 -40.01 16.50 -1.28
N ALA A 5 -41.10 15.73 -1.07
CA ALA A 5 -41.00 14.45 -0.38
C ALA A 5 -40.37 13.35 -1.25
N LEU A 6 -40.54 13.45 -2.58
CA LEU A 6 -40.00 12.48 -3.53
C LEU A 6 -38.47 12.63 -3.70
N VAL A 7 -37.98 13.87 -3.67
CA VAL A 7 -36.54 14.18 -3.82
C VAL A 7 -35.74 13.73 -2.60
N LEU A 8 -36.29 13.87 -1.38
CA LEU A 8 -35.59 13.48 -0.15
C LEU A 8 -35.40 11.96 -0.02
N SER A 9 -36.32 11.18 -0.60
CA SER A 9 -36.27 9.71 -0.56
C SER A 9 -35.24 9.12 -1.55
N LEU A 10 -34.95 9.82 -2.66
CA LEU A 10 -33.99 9.36 -3.67
C LEU A 10 -32.52 9.53 -3.22
N CYS A 11 -32.24 10.54 -2.39
CA CYS A 11 -30.89 10.76 -1.82
C CYS A 11 -30.47 9.67 -0.80
N ALA A 12 -31.43 9.04 -0.12
CA ALA A 12 -31.14 8.04 0.92
C ALA A 12 -30.65 6.69 0.37
N PHE A 13 -30.98 6.36 -0.89
CA PHE A 13 -30.58 5.08 -1.51
C PHE A 13 -29.12 5.06 -1.99
N MET A 14 -28.51 6.21 -2.26
CA MET A 14 -27.12 6.27 -2.76
C MET A 14 -26.05 6.13 -1.66
N ALA A 15 -26.45 6.14 -0.38
CA ALA A 15 -25.50 6.09 0.75
C ALA A 15 -24.98 4.68 1.09
N THR A 16 -25.52 3.62 0.49
CA THR A 16 -25.16 2.22 0.83
C THR A 16 -24.11 1.60 -0.10
N ALA A 17 -23.68 2.28 -1.16
CA ALA A 17 -22.77 1.73 -2.17
C ALA A 17 -21.26 1.86 -1.82
N ALA A 18 -20.91 2.44 -0.67
CA ALA A 18 -19.52 2.85 -0.38
C ALA A 18 -18.84 2.03 0.74
N MET A 19 -19.17 0.74 0.89
CA MET A 19 -18.45 -0.17 1.80
C MET A 19 -17.81 -1.31 1.00
N ALA A 20 -16.85 -1.00 0.13
CA ALA A 20 -15.98 -2.01 -0.44
C ALA A 20 -15.00 -2.47 0.66
N GLN A 21 -15.41 -3.45 1.46
CA GLN A 21 -14.50 -4.18 2.34
C GLN A 21 -13.70 -5.17 1.47
N HIS A 22 -12.37 -5.18 1.60
CA HIS A 22 -11.56 -6.24 0.98
C HIS A 22 -12.10 -7.61 1.39
N SER A 23 -12.22 -8.50 0.41
CA SER A 23 -12.44 -9.92 0.67
C SER A 23 -11.30 -10.51 1.51
N ASP A 24 -11.57 -11.61 2.22
CA ASP A 24 -10.53 -12.34 2.96
C ASP A 24 -9.35 -12.74 2.09
N GLN A 25 -9.58 -12.95 0.79
CA GLN A 25 -8.52 -13.24 -0.17
C GLN A 25 -7.63 -12.02 -0.42
N GLU A 26 -8.22 -10.85 -0.72
CA GLU A 26 -7.48 -9.60 -0.92
C GLU A 26 -6.71 -9.21 0.35
N ILE A 27 -7.27 -9.45 1.54
CA ILE A 27 -6.56 -9.24 2.82
C ILE A 27 -5.32 -10.13 2.90
N LYS A 28 -5.43 -11.42 2.56
CA LYS A 28 -4.29 -12.36 2.60
C LYS A 28 -3.20 -11.96 1.60
N GLU A 29 -3.58 -11.58 0.39
CA GLU A 29 -2.66 -11.12 -0.65
C GLU A 29 -1.93 -9.83 -0.22
N ASP A 30 -2.66 -8.88 0.36
CA ASP A 30 -2.08 -7.67 0.92
C ASP A 30 -1.10 -7.99 2.07
N VAL A 31 -1.47 -8.85 3.01
CA VAL A 31 -0.58 -9.27 4.10
C VAL A 31 0.71 -9.88 3.55
N ALA A 32 0.62 -10.74 2.53
CA ALA A 32 1.79 -11.32 1.88
C ALA A 32 2.68 -10.26 1.24
N ARG A 33 2.09 -9.32 0.49
CA ARG A 33 2.81 -8.19 -0.14
C ARG A 33 3.53 -7.33 0.90
N HIS A 34 2.85 -6.94 1.98
CA HIS A 34 3.43 -6.10 3.02
C HIS A 34 4.56 -6.80 3.77
N ARG A 35 4.44 -8.11 4.04
CA ARG A 35 5.52 -8.90 4.64
C ARG A 35 6.75 -8.98 3.73
N ALA A 36 6.55 -9.14 2.42
CA ALA A 36 7.65 -9.14 1.46
C ALA A 36 8.34 -7.77 1.39
N MET A 37 7.58 -6.66 1.43
CA MET A 37 8.16 -5.31 1.54
C MET A 37 8.97 -5.12 2.82
N ALA A 38 8.45 -5.58 3.97
CA ALA A 38 9.15 -5.48 5.24
C ALA A 38 10.50 -6.23 5.20
N ALA A 39 10.52 -7.44 4.65
CA ALA A 39 11.75 -8.20 4.47
C ALA A 39 12.77 -7.49 3.57
N ALA A 40 12.32 -6.84 2.49
CA ALA A 40 13.19 -6.06 1.60
C ALA A 40 13.82 -4.86 2.32
N HIS A 41 13.03 -4.13 3.11
CA HIS A 41 13.53 -2.99 3.91
C HIS A 41 14.47 -3.43 5.04
N GLU A 42 14.18 -4.56 5.70
CA GLU A 42 15.07 -5.13 6.72
C GLU A 42 16.41 -5.55 6.10
N ALA A 43 16.40 -6.17 4.91
CA ALA A 43 17.62 -6.51 4.19
C ALA A 43 18.44 -5.27 3.82
N ALA A 44 17.78 -4.18 3.41
CA ALA A 44 18.43 -2.91 3.13
C ALA A 44 19.07 -2.32 4.41
N ALA A 45 18.39 -2.38 5.55
CA ALA A 45 18.92 -1.96 6.84
C ALA A 45 20.19 -2.76 7.21
N LYS A 46 20.12 -4.09 7.13
CA LYS A 46 21.27 -4.98 7.37
C LYS A 46 22.44 -4.71 6.42
N CYS A 47 22.15 -4.40 5.15
CA CYS A 47 23.18 -4.01 4.18
C CYS A 47 23.90 -2.72 4.61
N MET A 48 23.15 -1.74 5.15
CA MET A 48 23.71 -0.49 5.66
C MET A 48 24.53 -0.72 6.94
N GLU A 49 24.04 -1.54 7.87
CA GLU A 49 24.77 -1.94 9.08
C GLU A 49 26.10 -2.64 8.75
N ALA A 50 26.14 -3.41 7.66
CA ALA A 50 27.34 -4.06 7.17
C ALA A 50 28.34 -3.11 6.45
N GLY A 51 28.03 -1.81 6.34
CA GLY A 51 28.92 -0.80 5.77
C GLY A 51 29.10 -0.88 4.25
N LYS A 52 28.21 -1.56 3.52
CA LYS A 52 28.31 -1.73 2.06
C LYS A 52 28.07 -0.44 1.25
N GLY A 53 27.59 0.61 1.92
CA GLY A 53 27.30 1.91 1.32
C GLY A 53 25.89 2.01 0.73
N GLU A 54 25.29 3.19 0.85
CA GLU A 54 23.89 3.46 0.51
C GLU A 54 23.55 3.06 -0.93
N LYS A 55 24.40 3.40 -1.91
CA LYS A 55 24.15 3.10 -3.33
C LYS A 55 23.95 1.61 -3.60
N VAL A 56 24.73 0.75 -2.95
CA VAL A 56 24.63 -0.71 -3.09
C VAL A 56 23.33 -1.19 -2.44
N CYS A 57 23.07 -0.79 -1.20
CA CYS A 57 21.89 -1.22 -0.45
C CYS A 57 20.58 -0.75 -1.10
N MET A 58 20.55 0.45 -1.67
CA MET A 58 19.39 0.95 -2.41
C MET A 58 19.16 0.24 -3.73
N ALA A 59 20.22 -0.24 -4.41
CA ALA A 59 20.09 -1.06 -5.60
C ALA A 59 19.53 -2.46 -5.25
N GLU A 60 20.06 -3.09 -4.18
CA GLU A 60 19.54 -4.37 -3.67
C GLU A 60 18.06 -4.25 -3.26
N LEU A 61 17.68 -3.17 -2.55
CA LEU A 61 16.29 -2.88 -2.20
C LEU A 61 15.38 -2.74 -3.43
N GLN A 62 15.83 -2.02 -4.46
CA GLN A 62 15.06 -1.85 -5.70
C GLN A 62 14.80 -3.17 -6.40
N THR A 63 15.80 -4.06 -6.44
CA THR A 63 15.64 -5.41 -7.00
C THR A 63 14.66 -6.24 -6.18
N ALA A 64 14.82 -6.25 -4.85
CA ALA A 64 13.97 -7.05 -3.96
C ALA A 64 12.51 -6.57 -3.91
N CYS A 65 12.27 -5.27 -4.08
CA CYS A 65 10.95 -4.66 -3.99
C CYS A 65 10.26 -4.46 -5.35
N LYS A 66 10.89 -4.83 -6.47
CA LYS A 66 10.34 -4.64 -7.80
C LYS A 66 9.00 -5.38 -7.94
N GLY A 67 7.93 -4.65 -8.22
CA GLY A 67 6.57 -5.18 -8.35
C GLY A 67 5.82 -5.37 -7.03
N LEU A 68 6.45 -5.09 -5.88
CA LEU A 68 5.80 -5.15 -4.56
C LEU A 68 5.28 -3.78 -4.10
N ALA A 69 6.02 -2.71 -4.38
CA ALA A 69 5.68 -1.36 -3.96
C ALA A 69 5.84 -0.32 -5.07
N ILE A 70 5.48 0.92 -4.77
CA ILE A 70 5.48 2.03 -5.70
C ILE A 70 6.79 2.82 -5.58
N GLY A 71 7.37 3.19 -6.72
CA GLY A 71 8.50 4.12 -6.82
C GLY A 71 9.87 3.51 -6.48
N LYS A 72 10.91 4.34 -6.66
CA LYS A 72 12.32 3.95 -6.52
C LYS A 72 12.71 3.50 -5.10
N TYR A 73 12.00 4.00 -4.08
CA TYR A 73 12.32 3.78 -2.67
C TYR A 73 11.33 2.82 -1.98
N CYS A 74 10.69 1.94 -2.75
CA CYS A 74 9.82 0.89 -2.23
C CYS A 74 8.73 1.43 -1.27
N GLY A 75 8.04 2.51 -1.66
CA GLY A 75 6.99 3.16 -0.87
C GLY A 75 7.46 4.10 0.24
N MET A 76 8.76 4.21 0.53
CA MET A 76 9.29 5.17 1.50
C MET A 76 9.67 6.49 0.84
N LYS A 77 9.67 7.57 1.63
CA LYS A 77 10.35 8.80 1.25
C LYS A 77 11.84 8.59 1.43
N HIS A 78 12.62 9.17 0.53
CA HIS A 78 14.05 9.31 0.76
C HIS A 78 14.27 10.39 1.82
N SER A 79 14.90 10.02 2.93
CA SER A 79 15.27 10.92 4.03
C SER A 79 16.76 10.73 4.34
N HIS A 80 17.48 11.84 4.51
CA HIS A 80 18.86 11.89 4.96
C HIS A 80 18.94 12.52 6.35
#